data_AF-V4P9R4-F1
#
_entry.id   AF-V4P9R4-F1
#
_cell.length_a   1.000
_cell.length_b   1.000
_cell.length_c   1.000
_cell.angle_alpha   90.00
_cell.angle_beta   90.00
_cell.angle_gamma   90.00
#
_symmetry.space_group_name_H-M   'P 1'
#
loop_
_entity.id
_entity.type
_entity.pdbx_description
1 polymer ?
#
loop_
_entity_poly.entity_id
_entity_poly.type
_entity_poly.pdbx_seq_one_letter_code
_entity_poly.pdbx_strand_id
1 'polypeptide(L)'
;MTIVQRNAFFLNAPCEDVAGNALPVLDQLAETLRQSCQLVVCQENTFRVMLQSIPSTAFYVNMPIGMIYQVREDEDGASDQSCQAGQQPNPNLPDVTDVYAPVFHGPKQVALLVSSCVRRRNAPSLEECRTQVTAAAHRLSASLVTHALVA
;
A
#
# COMPACT_ATOMS: atom_id res chain seq x y z
N MET A 1 -16.66 -11.48 -8.36
CA MET A 1 -17.15 -10.99 -7.06
C MET A 1 -15.93 -10.75 -6.19
N THR A 2 -15.48 -9.50 -6.09
CA THR A 2 -14.35 -9.13 -5.23
C THR A 2 -14.86 -9.10 -3.78
N ILE A 3 -14.31 -9.97 -2.92
CA ILE A 3 -14.67 -9.99 -1.50
C ILE A 3 -13.89 -8.85 -0.82
N VAL A 4 -14.57 -7.72 -0.61
CA VAL A 4 -14.01 -6.60 0.17
C VAL A 4 -14.23 -6.92 1.65
N GLN A 5 -13.15 -7.19 2.39
CA GLN A 5 -13.23 -7.40 3.83
C GLN A 5 -13.43 -6.03 4.51
N ARG A 6 -14.69 -5.70 4.82
CA ARG A 6 -15.10 -4.41 5.41
C ARG A 6 -15.10 -4.48 6.94
N ASN A 7 -14.03 -4.02 7.56
CA ASN A 7 -14.07 -3.56 8.95
C ASN A 7 -13.58 -2.12 8.98
N ALA A 8 -14.53 -1.18 8.99
CA ALA A 8 -14.26 0.23 9.24
C ALA A 8 -13.87 0.37 10.72
N PHE A 9 -12.59 0.17 11.03
CA PHE A 9 -12.04 0.65 12.28
C PHE A 9 -11.95 2.17 12.17
N PHE A 10 -12.86 2.86 12.87
CA PHE A 10 -12.85 4.29 13.08
C PHE A 10 -11.55 4.68 13.80
N LEU A 11 -10.53 4.99 13.02
CA LEU A 11 -9.39 5.74 13.50
C LEU A 11 -9.80 7.20 13.44
N ASN A 12 -9.74 7.88 14.59
CA ASN A 12 -9.70 9.34 14.71
C ASN A 12 -8.45 9.91 14.01
N ALA A 13 -8.30 9.60 12.72
CA ALA A 13 -7.16 9.96 11.90
C ALA A 13 -7.69 10.65 10.65
N PRO A 14 -7.08 11.76 10.21
CA PRO A 14 -7.59 12.63 9.15
C PRO A 14 -7.57 12.01 7.73
N CYS A 15 -7.56 10.68 7.57
CA CYS A 15 -7.40 9.99 6.29
C CYS A 15 -8.70 9.46 5.65
N GLU A 16 -9.88 9.80 6.18
CA GLU A 16 -11.16 9.33 5.59
C GLU A 16 -11.29 9.70 4.10
N ASP A 17 -10.85 10.91 3.72
CA ASP A 17 -10.86 11.37 2.32
C ASP A 17 -9.92 10.55 1.40
N VAL A 18 -8.84 9.99 1.96
CA VAL A 18 -7.88 9.19 1.19
C VAL A 18 -8.43 7.79 0.95
N ALA A 19 -9.10 7.21 1.95
CA ALA A 19 -9.63 5.85 1.86
C ALA A 19 -10.67 5.69 0.74
N GLY A 20 -11.59 6.67 0.60
CA GLY A 20 -12.61 6.64 -0.46
C GLY A 20 -12.01 6.69 -1.86
N ASN A 21 -10.98 7.50 -2.07
CA ASN A 21 -10.31 7.65 -3.36
C ASN A 21 -9.30 6.53 -3.66
N ALA A 22 -8.73 5.92 -2.62
CA ALA A 22 -7.72 4.86 -2.77
C ALA A 22 -8.33 3.52 -3.20
N LEU A 23 -9.56 3.22 -2.82
CA LEU A 23 -10.19 1.91 -3.08
C LEU A 23 -10.21 1.53 -4.58
N PRO A 24 -10.69 2.37 -5.51
CA PRO A 24 -10.68 2.02 -6.93
C PRO A 24 -9.26 1.78 -7.48
N VAL A 25 -8.28 2.54 -6.97
CA VAL A 25 -6.87 2.41 -7.36
C VAL A 25 -6.29 1.09 -6.85
N LEU A 26 -6.59 0.73 -5.59
CA LEU A 26 -6.18 -0.53 -4.99
C LEU A 26 -6.79 -1.74 -5.70
N ASP A 27 -8.08 -1.69 -6.02
CA ASP A 27 -8.78 -2.77 -6.73
C ASP A 27 -8.18 -3.01 -8.11
N GLN A 28 -7.93 -1.93 -8.87
CA GLN A 28 -7.29 -2.03 -10.17
C GLN A 28 -5.86 -2.59 -10.06
N LEU A 29 -5.10 -2.12 -9.07
CA LEU A 29 -3.71 -2.56 -8.86
C LEU A 29 -3.66 -4.04 -8.45
N ALA A 30 -4.56 -4.47 -7.57
CA ALA A 30 -4.64 -5.85 -7.10
C ALA A 30 -4.94 -6.80 -8.24
N GLU A 31 -5.93 -6.48 -9.09
CA GLU A 31 -6.27 -7.33 -10.24
C GLU A 31 -5.17 -7.35 -11.31
N THR A 32 -4.51 -6.20 -11.53
CA THR A 32 -3.41 -6.08 -12.51
C THR A 32 -2.22 -6.93 -12.10
N LEU A 33 -1.78 -6.81 -10.85
CA LEU A 33 -0.62 -7.54 -10.33
C LEU A 33 -0.97 -8.95 -9.88
N ARG A 34 -2.26 -9.26 -9.70
CA ARG A 34 -2.75 -10.50 -9.08
C ARG A 34 -2.12 -10.73 -7.70
N GLN A 35 -1.89 -9.65 -6.97
CA GLN A 35 -1.33 -9.62 -5.61
C GLN A 35 -2.23 -8.78 -4.72
N SER A 36 -2.13 -8.98 -3.41
CA SER A 36 -2.81 -8.11 -2.46
C SER A 36 -2.15 -6.75 -2.42
N CYS A 37 -2.98 -5.71 -2.40
CA CYS A 37 -2.55 -4.32 -2.33
C CYS A 37 -3.13 -3.69 -1.06
N GLN A 38 -2.35 -2.84 -0.42
CA GLN A 38 -2.72 -2.19 0.83
C GLN A 38 -2.50 -0.69 0.73
N LEU A 39 -3.37 0.06 1.41
CA LEU A 39 -3.06 1.44 1.81
C LEU A 39 -2.55 1.37 3.23
N VAL A 40 -1.36 1.88 3.47
CA VAL A 40 -0.73 1.90 4.79
C VAL A 40 -0.43 3.31 5.25
N VAL A 41 -0.53 3.54 6.56
CA VAL A 41 0.01 4.75 7.19
C VAL A 41 1.41 4.42 7.68
N CYS A 42 2.36 5.30 7.35
CA CYS A 42 3.73 5.23 7.81
C CYS A 42 3.89 6.03 9.10
N GLN A 43 4.28 5.36 10.18
CA GLN A 43 4.51 5.98 11.49
C GLN A 43 5.73 5.34 12.14
N GLU A 44 6.76 6.13 12.45
CA GLU A 44 7.88 5.71 13.32
C GLU A 44 8.41 4.31 12.96
N ASN A 45 8.72 4.09 11.67
CA ASN A 45 9.21 2.83 11.13
C ASN A 45 8.24 1.65 11.22
N THR A 46 6.95 1.94 11.20
CA THR A 46 5.91 0.93 11.11
C THR A 46 4.95 1.23 9.97
N PHE A 47 4.44 0.16 9.37
CA PHE A 47 3.28 0.19 8.50
C PHE A 47 2.07 -0.27 9.28
N ARG A 48 1.06 0.59 9.33
CA ARG A 48 -0.28 0.23 9.77
C ARG A 48 -1.20 0.11 8.55
N VAL A 49 -1.79 -1.06 8.35
CA VAL A 49 -2.73 -1.29 7.26
C VAL A 49 -4.05 -0.57 7.53
N MET A 50 -4.43 0.32 6.62
CA MET A 50 -5.71 1.04 6.66
C MET A 50 -6.76 0.38 5.78
N LEU A 51 -6.34 -0.06 4.60
CA LEU A 51 -7.19 -0.74 3.62
C LEU A 51 -6.41 -1.87 2.97
N GLN A 52 -7.14 -2.87 2.52
CA GLN A 52 -6.61 -3.96 1.72
C GLN A 52 -7.59 -4.26 0.59
N SER A 53 -7.05 -4.38 -0.62
CA SER A 53 -7.74 -5.00 -1.74
C SER A 53 -7.05 -6.33 -2.07
N ILE A 54 -7.86 -7.34 -2.35
CA ILE A 54 -7.41 -8.68 -2.71
C ILE A 54 -7.81 -8.97 -4.16
N PRO A 55 -6.94 -9.62 -4.94
CA PRO A 55 -7.26 -9.99 -6.30
C PRO A 55 -8.28 -11.13 -6.32
N SER A 56 -8.99 -11.28 -7.43
CA SER A 56 -9.92 -12.41 -7.66
C SER A 56 -9.22 -13.78 -7.82
N THR A 57 -7.91 -13.87 -7.57
CA THR A 57 -7.16 -15.12 -7.73
C THR A 57 -7.20 -16.00 -6.49
N ALA A 58 -7.04 -17.32 -6.68
CA ALA A 58 -7.12 -18.30 -5.61
C ALA A 58 -6.04 -18.19 -4.51
N PHE A 59 -4.95 -17.45 -4.76
CA PHE A 59 -3.86 -17.28 -3.80
C PHE A 59 -3.50 -15.81 -3.69
N TYR A 60 -3.55 -15.29 -2.47
CA TYR A 60 -3.25 -13.91 -2.15
C TYR A 60 -2.69 -13.81 -0.72
N VAL A 61 -1.98 -12.72 -0.44
CA VAL A 61 -1.46 -12.44 0.89
C VAL A 61 -2.50 -11.70 1.72
N ASN A 62 -2.90 -12.23 2.87
CA ASN A 62 -3.87 -11.53 3.71
C ASN A 62 -3.17 -10.64 4.75
N MET A 63 -3.26 -9.31 4.59
CA MET A 63 -2.74 -8.32 5.53
C MET A 63 -3.93 -7.52 6.10
N PRO A 64 -4.57 -8.00 7.18
CA PRO A 64 -5.83 -7.45 7.64
C PRO A 64 -5.72 -5.98 8.07
N ILE A 65 -6.82 -5.25 7.92
CA ILE A 65 -6.94 -3.86 8.40
C ILE A 65 -6.59 -3.80 9.88
N GLY A 66 -5.80 -2.80 10.25
CA GLY A 66 -5.30 -2.59 11.60
C GLY A 66 -4.03 -3.39 11.94
N MET A 67 -3.56 -4.27 11.04
CA MET A 67 -2.26 -4.93 11.20
C MET A 67 -1.14 -3.88 11.22
N ILE A 68 -0.22 -4.01 12.17
CA ILE A 68 0.95 -3.14 12.32
C ILE A 68 2.19 -4.01 12.26
N TYR A 69 3.19 -3.58 11.50
CA TYR A 69 4.47 -4.28 11.44
C TYR A 69 5.62 -3.32 11.13
N GLN A 70 6.82 -3.73 11.51
CA GLN A 70 8.03 -2.91 11.36
C GLN A 70 8.46 -2.81 9.90
N VAL A 71 8.91 -1.62 9.55
CA VAL A 71 9.64 -1.29 8.33
C VAL A 71 11.12 -1.40 8.66
N ARG A 72 11.88 -2.19 7.91
CA ARG A 72 13.33 -2.16 8.02
C ARG A 72 13.83 -0.82 7.50
N GLU A 73 14.44 -0.03 8.37
CA GLU A 73 15.35 1.03 7.93
C GLU A 73 16.56 0.35 7.30
N ASP A 74 16.93 0.76 6.07
CA ASP A 74 18.28 0.49 5.60
C ASP A 74 19.25 1.17 6.57
N GLU A 75 20.37 0.51 6.89
CA GLU A 75 21.32 0.92 7.95
C GLU A 75 22.00 2.29 7.73
N ASP A 76 21.57 3.08 6.74
CA ASP A 76 22.01 4.45 6.51
C ASP A 76 21.06 5.43 7.21
N GLY A 77 21.41 5.77 8.45
CA GLY A 77 20.64 6.63 9.34
C GLY A 77 20.29 7.98 8.73
N ALA A 78 19.03 8.13 8.32
CA ALA A 78 18.40 9.41 8.09
C ALA A 78 16.99 9.39 8.71
N SER A 79 16.92 9.71 10.00
CA SER A 79 15.69 9.84 10.81
C SER A 79 14.74 10.98 10.39
N ASP A 80 14.55 11.22 9.09
CA ASP A 80 13.63 12.27 8.63
C ASP A 80 13.01 12.03 7.24
N GLN A 81 13.07 10.79 6.71
CA GLN A 81 12.53 10.52 5.38
C GLN A 81 11.11 9.96 5.44
N SER A 82 10.17 10.86 5.15
CA SER A 82 8.90 10.57 4.45
C SER A 82 8.98 9.27 3.66
N CYS A 83 8.06 8.33 3.88
CA CYS A 83 7.97 7.04 3.17
C CYS A 83 8.42 7.12 1.70
N GLN A 84 9.70 6.86 1.41
CA GLN A 84 10.18 6.89 0.04
C GLN A 84 9.72 5.62 -0.69
N ALA A 85 9.70 5.66 -2.02
CA ALA A 85 9.40 4.46 -2.77
C ALA A 85 10.51 3.42 -2.53
N GLY A 86 10.12 2.20 -2.19
CA GLY A 86 11.07 1.20 -1.71
C GLY A 86 10.52 -0.22 -1.79
N GLN A 87 11.34 -1.16 -1.32
CA GLN A 87 10.91 -2.53 -1.11
C GLN A 87 11.59 -3.11 0.13
N GLN A 88 10.94 -4.07 0.78
CA GLN A 88 11.52 -4.80 1.90
C GLN A 88 10.96 -6.23 2.00
N PRO A 89 11.69 -7.18 2.58
CA PRO A 89 11.11 -8.45 3.00
C PRO A 89 9.99 -8.21 4.02
N ASN A 90 8.86 -8.90 3.89
CA ASN A 90 7.79 -8.81 4.88
C ASN A 90 8.24 -9.51 6.18
N PRO A 91 8.20 -8.85 7.35
CA PRO A 91 8.71 -9.43 8.59
C PRO A 91 7.83 -10.57 9.14
N ASN A 92 6.55 -10.61 8.76
CA ASN A 92 5.60 -11.60 9.25
C ASN A 92 5.42 -12.78 8.30
N LEU A 93 5.80 -12.61 7.04
CA LEU A 93 5.54 -13.56 5.97
C LEU A 93 6.84 -13.90 5.24
N PRO A 94 7.40 -15.10 5.48
CA PRO A 94 8.58 -15.55 4.74
C PRO A 94 8.25 -15.60 3.24
N ASP A 95 9.24 -15.29 2.41
CA ASP A 95 9.15 -15.28 0.94
C ASP A 95 8.21 -14.23 0.32
N VAL A 96 7.64 -13.32 1.12
CA VAL A 96 6.90 -12.15 0.64
C VAL A 96 7.82 -10.93 0.67
N THR A 97 7.80 -10.16 -0.40
CA THR A 97 8.47 -8.86 -0.48
C THR A 97 7.41 -7.78 -0.64
N ASP A 98 7.38 -6.85 0.29
CA ASP A 98 6.54 -5.67 0.20
C ASP A 98 7.23 -4.64 -0.70
N VAL A 99 6.50 -4.14 -1.69
CA VAL A 99 6.92 -3.04 -2.57
C VAL A 99 5.97 -1.88 -2.31
N TYR A 100 6.50 -0.69 -2.04
CA TYR A 100 5.67 0.44 -1.61
C TYR A 100 6.10 1.76 -2.24
N ALA A 101 5.16 2.70 -2.36
CA ALA A 101 5.40 4.06 -2.82
C ALA A 101 4.52 5.08 -2.08
N PRO A 102 5.04 6.30 -1.80
CA PRO A 102 4.30 7.33 -1.09
C PRO A 102 3.09 7.83 -1.86
N VAL A 103 2.02 8.11 -1.13
CA VAL A 103 0.85 8.87 -1.57
C VAL A 103 0.89 10.22 -0.87
N PHE A 104 1.11 11.28 -1.64
CA PHE A 104 1.21 12.63 -1.11
C PHE A 104 -0.19 13.23 -0.90
N HIS A 105 -0.54 13.52 0.35
CA HIS A 105 -1.76 14.23 0.73
C HIS A 105 -1.51 15.16 1.92
N GLY A 106 -1.07 16.39 1.64
CA GLY A 106 -0.67 17.35 2.68
C GLY A 106 0.48 16.82 3.54
N PRO A 107 0.46 16.99 4.88
CA PRO A 107 1.52 16.50 5.78
C PRO A 107 1.42 14.99 6.10
N LYS A 108 0.46 14.26 5.53
CA LYS A 108 0.20 12.87 5.89
C LYS A 108 1.14 11.93 5.15
N GLN A 109 1.73 10.99 5.88
CA GLN A 109 2.62 9.97 5.36
C GLN A 109 1.83 8.67 5.11
N VAL A 110 1.21 8.58 3.94
CA VAL A 110 0.50 7.37 3.49
C VAL A 110 1.29 6.74 2.35
N ALA A 111 1.26 5.42 2.23
CA ALA A 111 1.87 4.71 1.12
C ALA A 111 0.91 3.66 0.53
N LEU A 112 1.02 3.44 -0.77
CA LEU A 112 0.51 2.22 -1.41
C LEU A 112 1.55 1.14 -1.27
N LEU A 113 1.10 -0.05 -0.89
CA LEU A 113 1.93 -1.22 -0.68
C LEU A 113 1.37 -2.40 -1.45
N VAL A 114 2.25 -3.23 -2.00
CA VAL A 114 1.93 -4.51 -2.62
C VAL A 114 2.77 -5.59 -1.97
N SER A 115 2.12 -6.58 -1.38
CA SER A 115 2.78 -7.77 -0.88
C SER A 115 2.96 -8.78 -2.01
N SER A 116 4.16 -8.83 -2.58
CA SER A 116 4.49 -9.67 -3.74
C SER A 116 5.09 -11.01 -3.33
N CYS A 117 4.47 -12.10 -3.78
CA CYS A 117 5.02 -13.46 -3.71
C CYS A 117 5.84 -13.80 -4.96
N VAL A 118 7.08 -13.30 -5.05
CA VAL A 118 7.95 -13.44 -6.24
C VAL A 118 8.22 -14.91 -6.62
N ARG A 119 8.14 -15.84 -5.65
CA ARG A 119 8.37 -17.28 -5.89
C ARG A 119 7.23 -18.00 -6.61
N ARG A 120 6.07 -17.37 -6.80
CA ARG A 120 4.94 -18.00 -7.50
C ARG A 120 5.20 -18.02 -9.00
N ARG A 121 4.94 -19.17 -9.65
CA ARG A 121 4.98 -19.31 -11.11
C ARG A 121 4.02 -18.27 -11.73
N ASN A 122 4.55 -17.42 -12.60
CA ASN A 122 3.85 -16.28 -13.24
C ASN A 122 3.45 -15.13 -12.31
N ALA A 123 4.14 -14.95 -11.16
CA ALA A 123 4.03 -13.70 -10.41
C ALA A 123 4.66 -12.54 -11.20
N PRO A 124 4.14 -11.31 -11.02
CA PRO A 124 4.81 -10.11 -11.53
C PRO A 124 6.21 -10.00 -10.93
N SER A 125 7.14 -9.47 -11.71
CA SER A 125 8.48 -9.20 -11.21
C SER A 125 8.45 -8.08 -10.16
N LEU A 126 9.50 -7.99 -9.32
CA LEU A 126 9.61 -6.86 -8.38
C LEU A 126 9.69 -5.51 -9.11
N GLU A 127 10.33 -5.48 -10.28
CA GLU A 127 10.42 -4.28 -11.13
C GLU A 127 9.04 -3.87 -11.66
N GLU A 128 8.23 -4.83 -12.09
CA GLU A 128 6.85 -4.60 -12.52
C GLU A 128 6.00 -4.10 -11.36
N CYS A 129 6.13 -4.72 -10.18
CA CYS A 129 5.45 -4.26 -8.96
C CYS A 129 5.82 -2.82 -8.64
N ARG A 130 7.12 -2.47 -8.63
CA ARG A 130 7.60 -1.10 -8.36
C ARG A 130 7.01 -0.10 -9.34
N THR A 131 7.03 -0.44 -10.63
CA THR A 131 6.51 0.42 -11.70
C THR A 131 5.02 0.69 -11.51
N GLN A 132 4.23 -0.36 -11.29
CA GLN A 132 2.77 -0.25 -11.15
C GLN A 132 2.37 0.44 -9.84
N VAL A 133 3.05 0.13 -8.72
CA VAL A 133 2.81 0.77 -7.41
C VAL A 133 3.13 2.25 -7.47
N THR A 134 4.28 2.63 -8.04
CA THR A 134 4.67 4.04 -8.19
C THR A 134 3.69 4.80 -9.07
N ALA A 135 3.29 4.22 -10.21
CA ALA A 135 2.31 4.83 -11.09
C ALA A 135 0.94 4.99 -10.40
N ALA A 136 0.48 3.98 -9.66
CA ALA A 136 -0.76 4.04 -8.90
C ALA A 136 -0.72 5.09 -7.79
N ALA A 137 0.40 5.18 -7.07
CA ALA A 137 0.58 6.15 -5.99
C ALA A 137 0.62 7.58 -6.52
N HIS A 138 1.26 7.80 -7.67
CA HIS A 138 1.24 9.09 -8.37
C HIS A 138 -0.19 9.47 -8.81
N ARG A 139 -0.94 8.55 -9.43
CA ARG A 139 -2.35 8.81 -9.82
C ARG A 139 -3.22 9.18 -8.62
N LEU A 140 -3.09 8.44 -7.52
CA LEU A 140 -3.84 8.70 -6.30
C LEU A 140 -3.47 10.07 -5.70
N SER A 141 -2.18 10.39 -5.64
CA SER A 141 -1.70 11.69 -5.17
C SER A 141 -2.27 12.85 -6.02
N ALA A 142 -2.24 12.72 -7.36
CA ALA A 142 -2.79 13.73 -8.26
C ALA A 142 -4.31 13.92 -8.09
N SER A 143 -5.05 12.82 -7.88
CA SER A 143 -6.49 12.88 -7.60
C SER A 143 -6.80 13.64 -6.32
N LEU A 144 -6.01 13.42 -5.26
CA LEU A 144 -6.20 14.07 -3.96
C LEU A 144 -5.88 15.57 -4.02
N VAL A 145 -4.84 15.98 -4.76
CA VAL A 145 -4.54 17.40 -5.01
C VAL A 145 -5.67 18.10 -5.76
N THR A 146 -6.23 17.43 -6.78
CA THR A 146 -7.31 18.01 -7.60
C THR A 146 -8.57 18.27 -6.78
N HIS A 147 -8.93 17.37 -5.87
CA HIS A 147 -10.07 17.56 -4.97
C HIS A 147 -9.85 18.69 -3.95
N ALA A 148 -8.62 18.87 -3.47
CA ALA A 148 -8.27 19.96 -2.54
C ALA A 148 -8.34 21.37 -3.18
N LEU A 149 -8.28 21.46 -4.51
CA LEU A 149 -8.36 22.73 -5.25
C LEU A 149 -9.80 23.11 -5.67
N VAL A 150 -10.74 22.17 -5.60
CA VAL A 150 -12.14 22.35 -6.06
C VAL A 150 -13.12 22.52 -4.89
N ALA A 151 -12.71 22.17 -3.67
CA ALA A 151 -13.47 22.37 -2.43
C ALA A 151 -13.26 23.77 -1.83
#